data_AF-A0A954IFF3-F1
#
_entry.id   AF-A0A954IFF3-F1
#
_cell.length_a   1.000
_cell.length_b   1.000
_cell.length_c   1.000
_cell.angle_alpha   90.00
_cell.angle_beta   90.00
_cell.angle_gamma   90.00
#
_symmetry.space_group_name_H-M   'P 1'
#
loop_
_entity.id
_entity.type
_entity.pdbx_description
1 polymer ?
#
loop_
_entity_poly.entity_id
_entity_poly.type
_entity_poly.pdbx_seq_one_letter_code
_entity_poly.pdbx_strand_id
1 'polypeptide(L)'
;MALLTDLAESVEEIRQQRRQTLEEMQQVAIELSMAATSWLVGAAIDADQFAVDDLIRTGMARLDLDDAVQVELNPADHDLLQRLLEESPDPGLVERITVIRDSALPRGSCRISSGRKSLVSDLESRLEAIHRSWLENMDDSQIERRRNGRDGRTLRRFPERRETA
;
A
#
# COMPACT_ATOMS: atom_id res chain seq x y z
N MET A 1 -10.99 -49.84 -9.32
CA MET A 1 -10.78 -48.55 -10.01
C MET A 1 -11.61 -47.43 -9.42
N ALA A 2 -12.89 -47.62 -9.07
CA ALA A 2 -13.74 -46.57 -8.46
C ALA A 2 -13.18 -45.91 -7.18
N LEU A 3 -12.62 -46.70 -6.25
CA LEU A 3 -12.05 -46.17 -4.99
C LEU A 3 -10.85 -45.23 -5.17
N LEU A 4 -10.06 -45.41 -6.23
CA LEU A 4 -8.93 -44.51 -6.51
C LEU A 4 -9.39 -43.19 -7.12
N THR A 5 -10.49 -43.22 -7.87
CA THR A 5 -11.13 -42.01 -8.43
C THR A 5 -11.77 -41.17 -7.33
N ASP A 6 -12.51 -41.81 -6.43
CA ASP A 6 -13.16 -41.18 -5.27
C ASP A 6 -12.15 -40.54 -4.30
N LEU A 7 -11.04 -41.23 -4.04
CA LEU A 7 -9.94 -40.68 -3.24
C LEU A 7 -9.28 -39.47 -3.93
N ALA A 8 -9.11 -39.51 -5.25
CA ALA A 8 -8.51 -38.40 -5.99
C ALA A 8 -9.41 -37.15 -5.99
N GLU A 9 -10.72 -37.34 -6.10
CA GLU A 9 -11.72 -36.28 -6.02
C GLU A 9 -11.74 -35.65 -4.62
N SER A 10 -11.79 -36.46 -3.56
CA SER A 10 -11.73 -35.99 -2.17
C SER A 10 -10.46 -35.18 -1.87
N VAL A 11 -9.30 -35.60 -2.40
CA VAL A 11 -8.05 -34.86 -2.22
C VAL A 11 -8.08 -33.51 -2.95
N GLU A 12 -8.72 -33.44 -4.13
CA GLU A 12 -8.84 -32.18 -4.87
C GLU A 12 -9.79 -31.21 -4.17
N GLU A 13 -10.91 -31.70 -3.64
CA GLU A 13 -11.83 -30.89 -2.83
C GLU A 13 -11.12 -30.29 -1.59
N ILE A 14 -10.38 -31.10 -0.84
CA ILE A 14 -9.61 -30.62 0.32
C ILE A 14 -8.58 -29.57 -0.09
N ARG A 15 -7.92 -29.74 -1.24
CA ARG A 15 -6.96 -28.76 -1.77
C ARG A 15 -7.63 -27.47 -2.17
N GLN A 16 -8.81 -27.54 -2.77
CA GLN A 16 -9.60 -26.38 -3.15
C GLN A 16 -10.07 -25.62 -1.92
N GLN A 17 -10.64 -26.33 -0.95
CA GLN A 17 -11.09 -25.74 0.32
C GLN A 17 -9.94 -25.09 1.07
N ARG A 18 -8.79 -25.76 1.19
CA ARG A 18 -7.60 -25.19 1.84
C ARG A 18 -7.13 -23.91 1.15
N ARG A 19 -7.18 -23.87 -0.18
CA ARG A 19 -6.78 -22.69 -0.95
C ARG A 19 -7.72 -21.52 -0.68
N GLN A 20 -9.03 -21.77 -0.76
CA GLN A 20 -10.05 -20.77 -0.45
C GLN A 20 -9.88 -20.22 0.97
N THR A 21 -9.70 -21.08 1.98
CA THR A 21 -9.50 -20.62 3.37
C THR A 21 -8.23 -19.77 3.52
N LEU A 22 -7.15 -20.10 2.82
CA LEU A 22 -5.94 -19.28 2.83
C LEU A 22 -6.16 -17.90 2.20
N GLU A 23 -6.92 -17.84 1.11
CA GLU A 23 -7.27 -16.58 0.43
C GLU A 23 -8.13 -15.70 1.35
N GLU A 24 -9.15 -16.27 1.98
CA GLU A 24 -10.01 -15.58 2.95
C GLU A 24 -9.19 -15.05 4.15
N MET A 25 -8.28 -15.86 4.69
CA MET A 25 -7.41 -15.44 5.81
C MET A 25 -6.48 -14.30 5.41
N GLN A 26 -5.93 -14.32 4.19
CA GLN A 26 -5.07 -13.24 3.70
C GLN A 26 -5.84 -11.94 3.55
N GLN A 27 -7.06 -11.99 2.99
CA GLN A 27 -7.92 -10.82 2.87
C GLN A 27 -8.24 -10.23 4.25
N VAL A 28 -8.66 -11.06 5.22
CA VAL A 28 -8.94 -10.61 6.58
C VAL A 28 -7.71 -9.98 7.25
N ALA A 29 -6.53 -10.54 7.03
CA ALA A 29 -5.30 -9.99 7.58
C ALA A 29 -4.98 -8.59 7.02
N ILE A 30 -5.22 -8.35 5.72
CA ILE A 30 -5.06 -7.03 5.11
C ILE A 30 -6.06 -6.04 5.69
N GLU A 31 -7.35 -6.41 5.76
CA GLU A 31 -8.40 -5.53 6.30
C GLU A 31 -8.10 -5.13 7.75
N LEU A 32 -7.68 -6.08 8.59
CA LEU A 32 -7.28 -5.81 9.97
C LEU A 32 -6.04 -4.89 10.04
N SER A 33 -5.06 -5.11 9.17
CA SER A 33 -3.86 -4.28 9.10
C SER A 33 -4.20 -2.84 8.71
N MET A 34 -5.11 -2.66 7.75
CA MET A 34 -5.57 -1.34 7.32
C MET A 34 -6.38 -0.62 8.40
N ALA A 35 -7.28 -1.33 9.09
CA ALA A 35 -8.04 -0.77 10.20
C ALA A 35 -7.12 -0.32 11.35
N ALA A 36 -6.16 -1.16 11.73
CA ALA A 36 -5.18 -0.82 12.76
C ALA A 36 -4.31 0.38 12.35
N THR A 37 -3.87 0.42 11.10
CA THR A 37 -3.05 1.54 10.58
C THR A 37 -3.84 2.84 10.56
N SER A 38 -5.07 2.83 10.03
CA SER A 38 -5.95 4.00 10.02
C SER A 38 -6.18 4.54 11.43
N TRP A 39 -6.46 3.65 12.40
CA TRP A 39 -6.62 4.02 13.79
C TRP A 39 -5.34 4.62 14.40
N LEU A 40 -4.17 3.98 14.19
CA LEU A 40 -2.90 4.46 14.72
C LEU A 40 -2.54 5.85 14.19
N VAL A 41 -2.75 6.09 12.88
CA VAL A 41 -2.43 7.40 12.31
C VAL A 41 -3.43 8.46 12.77
N GLY A 42 -4.72 8.13 12.86
CA GLY A 42 -5.72 9.02 13.45
C GLY A 42 -5.34 9.44 14.88
N ALA A 43 -4.95 8.46 15.72
CA ALA A 43 -4.48 8.74 17.07
C ALA A 43 -3.20 9.60 17.10
N ALA A 44 -2.27 9.40 16.15
CA ALA A 44 -1.08 10.24 16.04
C ALA A 44 -1.39 11.68 15.62
N ILE A 45 -2.35 11.88 14.72
CA ILE A 45 -2.85 13.21 14.33
C ILE A 45 -3.49 13.90 15.54
N ASP A 46 -4.39 13.20 16.24
CA ASP A 46 -5.06 13.74 17.42
C ASP A 46 -4.08 14.11 18.54
N ALA A 47 -2.96 13.39 18.65
CA ALA A 47 -1.91 13.61 19.63
C ALA A 47 -0.82 14.61 19.19
N ASP A 48 -0.98 15.30 18.05
CA ASP A 48 0.02 16.23 17.49
C ASP A 48 1.39 15.58 17.21
N GLN A 49 1.42 14.26 16.98
CA GLN A 49 2.64 13.49 16.70
C GLN A 49 2.78 13.14 15.21
N PHE A 50 1.96 13.76 14.35
CA PHE A 50 1.99 13.50 12.93
C PHE A 50 3.08 14.33 12.23
N ALA A 51 3.89 13.67 11.40
CA ALA A 51 4.97 14.29 10.63
C ALA A 51 4.43 15.07 9.42
N VAL A 52 3.83 16.24 9.67
CA VAL A 52 3.26 17.12 8.64
C VAL A 52 4.32 17.56 7.61
N ASP A 53 5.54 17.77 8.06
CA ASP A 53 6.70 18.10 7.22
C ASP A 53 7.00 17.00 6.19
N ASP A 54 6.92 15.73 6.59
CA ASP A 54 7.11 14.58 5.69
C ASP A 54 6.00 14.45 4.65
N LEU A 55 4.76 14.75 5.05
CA LEU A 55 3.61 14.81 4.14
C LEU A 55 3.85 15.85 3.04
N ILE A 56 4.34 17.03 3.40
CA ILE A 56 4.64 18.11 2.44
C ILE A 56 5.78 17.71 1.52
N ARG A 57 6.90 17.21 2.04
CA ARG A 57 8.04 16.76 1.22
C ARG A 57 7.63 15.68 0.22
N THR A 58 6.87 14.68 0.67
CA THR A 58 6.35 13.62 -0.19
C THR A 58 5.45 14.18 -1.30
N GLY A 59 4.59 15.15 -0.97
CA GLY A 59 3.72 15.79 -1.93
C GLY A 59 4.46 16.67 -2.95
N MET A 60 5.50 17.39 -2.52
CA MET A 60 6.37 18.16 -3.41
C MET A 60 7.13 17.24 -4.38
N ALA A 61 7.69 16.13 -3.89
CA ALA A 61 8.41 15.15 -4.71
C ALA A 61 7.49 14.54 -5.79
N ARG A 62 6.21 14.31 -5.49
CA ARG A 62 5.24 13.77 -6.47
C ARG A 62 4.92 14.73 -7.61
N LEU A 63 4.97 16.04 -7.36
CA LEU A 63 4.67 17.04 -8.40
C LEU A 63 5.92 17.45 -9.21
N ASP A 64 7.09 16.91 -8.84
CA ASP A 64 8.40 17.25 -9.39
C ASP A 64 8.61 18.78 -9.37
N LEU A 65 8.39 19.36 -8.18
CA LEU A 65 8.45 20.80 -7.96
C LEU A 65 9.78 21.18 -7.33
N ASP A 66 10.59 21.89 -8.10
CA ASP A 66 11.81 22.55 -7.61
C ASP A 66 11.61 24.02 -7.23
N ASP A 67 10.47 24.60 -7.61
CA ASP A 67 10.12 26.01 -7.38
C ASP A 67 9.37 26.22 -6.05
N ALA A 68 9.25 27.48 -5.64
CA ALA A 68 8.44 27.86 -4.49
C ALA A 68 6.98 27.39 -4.64
N VAL A 69 6.45 26.76 -3.59
CA VAL A 69 5.10 26.17 -3.56
C VAL A 69 4.25 26.82 -2.49
N GLN A 70 2.95 26.90 -2.75
CA GLN A 70 1.95 27.26 -1.75
C GLN A 70 1.36 25.99 -1.15
N VAL A 71 1.42 25.88 0.17
CA VAL A 71 0.92 24.74 0.94
C VAL A 71 -0.23 25.20 1.82
N GLU A 72 -1.43 24.68 1.59
CA GLU A 72 -2.59 24.90 2.46
C GLU A 72 -2.71 23.74 3.45
N LEU A 73 -2.89 24.08 4.72
CA LEU A 73 -3.00 23.14 5.84
C LEU A 73 -4.16 23.52 6.75
N ASN A 74 -4.67 22.53 7.48
CA ASN A 74 -5.51 22.79 8.64
C ASN A 74 -4.77 23.73 9.62
N PRO A 75 -5.45 24.69 10.28
CA PRO A 75 -4.81 25.59 11.26
C PRO A 75 -4.01 24.87 12.35
N ALA A 76 -4.49 23.73 12.86
CA ALA A 76 -3.79 22.95 13.89
C ALA A 76 -2.48 22.33 13.34
N ASP A 77 -2.52 21.84 12.11
CA ASP A 77 -1.36 21.23 11.46
C ASP A 77 -0.34 22.28 11.01
N HIS A 78 -0.81 23.49 10.67
CA HIS A 78 0.05 24.65 10.46
C HIS A 78 0.81 25.00 11.75
N ASP A 79 0.13 25.08 12.89
CA ASP A 79 0.77 25.37 14.18
C ASP A 79 1.73 24.24 14.61
N LEU A 80 1.41 22.98 14.28
CA LEU A 80 2.32 21.85 14.44
C LEU A 80 3.56 21.98 13.54
N LEU A 81 3.39 22.30 12.27
CA LEU A 81 4.50 22.51 11.33
C LEU A 81 5.41 23.66 11.80
N GLN A 82 4.85 24.77 12.29
CA GLN A 82 5.65 25.86 12.83
C GLN A 82 6.51 25.42 14.02
N ARG A 83 5.94 24.67 14.97
CA ARG A 83 6.70 24.10 16.10
C ARG A 83 7.83 23.19 15.61
N LEU A 84 7.55 22.29 14.67
CA LEU A 84 8.55 21.38 14.12
C LEU A 84 9.70 22.12 13.42
N LEU A 85 9.38 23.19 12.67
CA LEU A 85 10.38 24.02 12.00
C LEU A 85 11.21 24.85 12.98
N GLU A 86 10.65 25.26 14.13
CA GLU A 86 11.37 25.94 15.19
C GLU A 86 12.32 24.98 15.95
N GLU A 87 11.87 23.76 16.22
CA GLU A 87 12.65 22.74 16.92
C GLU A 87 13.74 22.12 16.05
N SER A 88 13.47 21.95 14.75
CA SER A 88 14.36 21.32 13.78
C SER A 88 14.20 21.99 12.41
N PRO A 89 14.83 23.16 12.22
CA PRO A 89 14.72 23.90 10.97
C PRO A 89 15.30 23.07 9.82
N ASP A 90 14.46 22.78 8.84
CA ASP A 90 14.85 22.23 7.54
C ASP A 90 14.94 23.41 6.54
N PRO A 91 16.15 23.91 6.23
CA PRO A 91 16.31 25.07 5.35
C PRO A 91 15.71 24.85 3.97
N GLY A 92 15.77 23.60 3.47
CA GLY A 92 15.27 23.25 2.15
C GLY A 92 13.73 23.34 2.07
N LEU A 93 13.05 23.08 3.18
CA LEU A 93 11.60 23.19 3.25
C LEU A 93 11.16 24.64 3.49
N VAL A 94 11.78 25.34 4.45
CA VAL A 94 11.39 26.71 4.84
C VAL A 94 11.51 27.70 3.69
N GLU A 95 12.57 27.61 2.88
CA GLU A 95 12.80 28.54 1.77
C GLU A 95 11.88 28.29 0.57
N ARG A 96 11.31 27.08 0.46
CA ARG A 96 10.54 26.65 -0.71
C ARG A 96 9.03 26.69 -0.50
N ILE A 97 8.54 26.88 0.73
CA ILE A 97 7.09 26.81 1.01
C ILE A 97 6.53 28.13 1.52
N THR A 98 5.35 28.49 1.02
CA THR A 98 4.48 29.49 1.64
C THR A 98 3.27 28.77 2.21
N VAL A 99 3.14 28.76 3.54
CA VAL A 99 2.07 28.01 4.22
C VAL A 99 0.86 28.91 4.45
N ILE A 100 -0.32 28.42 4.11
CA ILE A 100 -1.61 29.09 4.28
C ILE A 100 -2.51 28.22 5.14
N ARG A 101 -3.26 28.86 6.04
CA ARG A 101 -4.24 28.20 6.89
C ARG A 101 -5.56 28.07 6.14
N ASP A 102 -6.08 26.86 6.04
CA ASP A 102 -7.40 26.55 5.50
C ASP A 102 -8.17 25.62 6.46
N SER A 103 -9.21 26.14 7.09
CA SER A 103 -10.07 25.39 8.01
C SER A 103 -11.00 24.39 7.30
N ALA A 104 -11.14 24.47 5.98
CA ALA A 104 -11.92 23.48 5.22
C ALA A 104 -11.15 22.17 5.01
N LEU A 105 -9.82 22.18 5.17
CA LEU A 105 -9.00 20.97 5.08
C LEU A 105 -9.08 20.17 6.38
N PRO A 106 -9.30 18.84 6.30
CA PRO A 106 -9.22 17.97 7.47
C PRO A 106 -7.78 17.92 7.98
N ARG A 107 -7.62 17.59 9.27
CA ARG A 107 -6.30 17.36 9.84
C ARG A 107 -5.60 16.16 9.17
N GLY A 108 -4.28 16.21 9.08
CA GLY A 108 -3.47 15.20 8.39
C GLY A 108 -3.59 15.26 6.87
N SER A 109 -4.09 16.37 6.32
CA SER A 109 -4.15 16.62 4.88
C SER A 109 -3.44 17.92 4.53
N CYS A 110 -2.87 17.97 3.32
CA CYS A 110 -2.32 19.19 2.77
C CYS A 110 -2.72 19.37 1.31
N ARG A 111 -2.81 20.62 0.87
CA ARG A 111 -2.92 20.95 -0.54
C ARG A 111 -1.67 21.70 -0.96
N ILE A 112 -0.99 21.18 -1.96
CA ILE A 112 0.23 21.77 -2.50
C ILE A 112 -0.10 22.32 -3.88
N SER A 113 0.26 23.56 -4.14
CA SER A 113 0.03 24.21 -5.42
C SER A 113 1.28 24.95 -5.89
N SER A 114 1.54 24.88 -7.19
CA SER A 114 2.60 25.63 -7.86
C SER A 114 2.15 25.98 -9.28
N GLY A 115 1.86 27.26 -9.49
CA GLY A 115 1.33 27.77 -10.75
C GLY A 115 0.05 27.06 -11.20
N ARG A 116 0.16 26.16 -12.18
CA ARG A 116 -0.96 25.38 -12.74
C ARG A 116 -1.12 23.98 -12.16
N LYS A 117 -0.16 23.50 -11.37
CA LYS A 117 -0.22 22.18 -10.75
C LYS A 117 -0.77 22.32 -9.33
N SER A 118 -1.70 21.44 -8.96
CA SER A 118 -2.17 21.30 -7.58
C SER A 118 -2.34 19.84 -7.22
N LEU A 119 -1.91 19.45 -6.04
CA LEU A 119 -2.11 18.12 -5.46
C LEU A 119 -2.76 18.29 -4.10
N VAL A 120 -3.84 17.57 -3.86
CA VAL A 120 -4.31 17.31 -2.50
C VAL A 120 -3.69 16.00 -2.06
N SER A 121 -2.97 16.03 -0.95
CA SER A 121 -2.41 14.85 -0.31
C SER A 121 -3.10 14.69 1.04
N ASP A 122 -4.11 13.85 1.06
CA ASP A 122 -4.76 13.37 2.27
C ASP A 122 -4.31 11.94 2.60
N LEU A 123 -4.31 11.65 3.89
CA LEU A 123 -3.91 10.36 4.41
C LEU A 123 -4.85 9.23 3.98
N GLU A 124 -6.16 9.51 3.91
CA GLU A 124 -7.18 8.53 3.56
C GLU A 124 -6.92 7.96 2.16
N SER A 125 -6.73 8.84 1.17
CA SER A 125 -6.36 8.47 -0.20
C SER A 125 -5.03 7.71 -0.26
N ARG A 126 -4.06 8.04 0.61
CA ARG A 126 -2.79 7.31 0.68
C ARG A 126 -2.98 5.89 1.23
N LEU A 127 -3.77 5.73 2.28
CA LEU A 127 -4.09 4.42 2.85
C LEU A 127 -4.89 3.58 1.86
N GLU A 128 -5.84 4.17 1.15
CA GLU A 128 -6.62 3.49 0.11
C GLU A 128 -5.72 3.02 -1.04
N ALA A 129 -4.75 3.83 -1.46
CA ALA A 129 -3.79 3.43 -2.50
C ALA A 129 -2.91 2.23 -2.06
N ILE A 130 -2.49 2.19 -0.79
CA ILE A 130 -1.73 1.06 -0.23
C ILE A 130 -2.60 -0.19 -0.18
N HIS A 131 -3.84 -0.07 0.32
CA HIS A 131 -4.81 -1.15 0.40
C HIS A 131 -5.07 -1.78 -0.98
N ARG A 132 -5.32 -0.93 -1.98
CA ARG A 132 -5.53 -1.37 -3.36
C ARG A 132 -4.32 -2.11 -3.93
N SER A 133 -3.12 -1.58 -3.73
CA SER A 133 -1.88 -2.21 -4.18
C SER A 133 -1.68 -3.59 -3.54
N TRP A 134 -2.02 -3.77 -2.26
CA TRP A 134 -1.90 -5.07 -1.60
C TRP A 134 -2.92 -6.08 -2.11
N LEU A 135 -4.15 -5.66 -2.38
CA LEU A 135 -5.17 -6.51 -3.00
C LEU A 135 -4.79 -6.92 -4.42
N GLU A 136 -4.30 -5.99 -5.25
CA GLU A 136 -3.83 -6.28 -6.61
C GLU A 136 -2.66 -7.28 -6.61
N ASN A 137 -1.67 -7.08 -5.73
CA ASN A 137 -0.53 -7.98 -5.60
C ASN A 137 -0.94 -9.39 -5.13
N MET A 138 -2.02 -9.53 -4.36
CA MET A 138 -2.57 -10.84 -4.02
C MET A 138 -3.08 -11.56 -5.25
N ASP A 139 -3.85 -10.88 -6.12
CA ASP A 139 -4.38 -11.48 -7.35
C ASP A 139 -3.26 -11.93 -8.30
N ASP A 140 -2.23 -11.10 -8.48
CA ASP A 140 -1.09 -11.41 -9.37
C ASP A 140 -0.26 -12.60 -8.86
N SER A 141 0.02 -12.66 -7.56
CA SER A 141 0.75 -13.78 -6.94
C SER A 141 0.01 -15.12 -7.10
N GLN A 142 -1.32 -15.08 -7.22
CA GLN A 142 -2.14 -16.26 -7.47
C GLN A 142 -2.15 -16.70 -8.92
N ILE A 143 -2.18 -15.75 -9.87
CA ILE A 143 -2.10 -16.04 -11.30
C ILE A 143 -0.78 -16.76 -11.62
N GLU A 144 0.33 -16.30 -11.03
CA GLU A 144 1.65 -16.90 -11.23
C GLU A 144 1.75 -18.33 -10.66
N ARG A 145 1.17 -18.58 -9.47
CA ARG A 145 1.10 -19.94 -8.89
C ARG A 145 0.24 -20.90 -9.71
N ARG A 146 -0.86 -20.43 -10.33
CA ARG A 146 -1.69 -21.25 -11.23
C ARG A 146 -0.94 -21.63 -12.51
N ARG A 147 -0.07 -20.76 -13.03
CA ARG A 147 0.72 -21.01 -14.24
C ARG A 147 1.77 -22.12 -14.02
N ASN A 148 2.50 -22.07 -12.90
CA ASN A 148 3.49 -23.08 -12.55
C ASN A 148 2.89 -24.48 -12.30
N GLY A 149 1.61 -24.57 -11.91
CA GLY A 149 0.92 -25.85 -11.73
C GLY A 149 0.56 -26.59 -13.02
N ARG A 150 0.45 -25.89 -14.17
CA ARG A 150 0.13 -26.52 -15.47
C ARG A 150 1.38 -27.03 -16.21
N ASP A 151 2.52 -26.38 -16.05
CA ASP A 151 3.75 -26.73 -16.79
C ASP A 151 4.58 -27.85 -16.13
N GLY A 152 4.28 -28.20 -14.87
CA GLY A 152 4.99 -29.25 -14.11
C GLY A 152 4.67 -30.70 -14.53
N ARG A 153 3.85 -30.93 -15.55
CA ARG A 153 3.42 -32.28 -15.99
C ARG A 153 3.97 -32.70 -17.35
N THR A 154 5.18 -32.28 -17.70
CA THR A 154 5.96 -32.96 -18.75
C THR A 154 6.65 -34.17 -18.14
N LEU A 155 5.96 -35.32 -18.22
CA LEU A 155 6.53 -36.65 -17.97
C LEU A 155 7.85 -36.77 -18.76
N ARG A 156 8.99 -36.71 -18.08
CA ARG A 156 10.28 -37.14 -18.63
C ARG A 156 10.17 -38.62 -18.96
N ARG A 157 9.88 -38.94 -20.22
CA ARG A 157 10.06 -40.28 -20.77
C ARG A 157 11.54 -40.63 -20.62
N PHE A 158 11.85 -41.51 -19.70
CA PHE A 158 13.13 -42.20 -19.68
C PHE A 158 13.26 -42.98 -20.99
N PRO A 159 14.26 -42.73 -21.84
CA PRO A 159 14.55 -43.64 -22.93
C PRO A 159 15.10 -44.95 -22.34
N GLU A 160 14.51 -46.06 -22.79
CA GLU A 160 14.88 -47.43 -22.44
C GLU A 160 16.39 -47.64 -22.48
N ARG A 161 16.96 -48.08 -21.35
CA ARG A 161 18.19 -48.87 -21.37
C ARG A 161 17.89 -50.17 -22.10
N ARG A 162 18.43 -50.34 -23.30
CA ARG A 162 18.78 -51.68 -23.78
C ARG A 162 20.25 -51.91 -23.46
N GLU A 163 20.49 -52.73 -22.45
CA GLU A 163 21.76 -53.40 -22.20
C GLU A 163 21.97 -54.50 -23.27
N THR A 164 23.22 -54.56 -23.74
CA THR A 164 24.00 -55.75 -24.15
C THR A 164 23.44 -56.71 -25.21
N ALA A 165 24.15 -56.81 -26.34
CA ALA A 165 25.00 -57.96 -26.67
C ALA A 165 25.93 -57.59 -27.84
#